data_AF-A0A8T4LYL9-F1
#
_entry.id   AF-A0A8T4LYL9-F1
#
_cell.length_a   1.000
_cell.length_b   1.000
_cell.length_c   1.000
_cell.angle_alpha   90.00
_cell.angle_beta   90.00
_cell.angle_gamma   90.00
#
_symmetry.space_group_name_H-M   'P 1'
#
loop_
_entity.id
_entity.type
_entity.pdbx_description
1 polymer ?
#
loop_
_entity_poly.entity_id
_entity_poly.type
_entity_poly.pdbx_seq_one_letter_code
_entity_poly.pdbx_strand_id
1 'polypeptide(L)'
;MDKKKYFLEIFRKAEKKYGKKEKRLAGEEWEHDWQTLIATIMSAQSRDETTIPIAEELFRRYKTLDELGNAKFSDVLKIFRSLNYNRTKAKNVIAAAKYIIEYFNYKISDDIDKLIEIPGVGRKTANLVITECHEIDGITVDTHVHRIS
;
A
#
# COMPACT_ATOMS: atom_id res chain seq x y z
N MET A 1 16.44 -32.72 -10.68
CA MET A 1 15.51 -31.77 -11.35
C MET A 1 16.03 -30.37 -11.13
N ASP A 2 16.24 -29.59 -12.19
CA ASP A 2 16.60 -28.18 -12.05
C ASP A 2 15.43 -27.42 -11.41
N LYS A 3 15.63 -26.94 -10.17
CA LYS A 3 14.61 -26.24 -9.39
C LYS A 3 14.12 -24.98 -10.11
N LYS A 4 15.00 -24.28 -10.84
CA LYS A 4 14.64 -23.07 -11.60
C LYS A 4 13.73 -23.44 -12.78
N LYS A 5 14.10 -24.48 -13.53
CA LYS A 5 13.29 -24.98 -14.65
C LYS A 5 11.90 -25.43 -14.18
N TYR A 6 11.84 -26.17 -13.06
CA TYR A 6 10.57 -26.62 -12.48
C TYR A 6 9.71 -25.43 -12.01
N PHE A 7 10.28 -24.48 -11.28
CA PHE A 7 9.58 -23.26 -10.87
C PHE A 7 8.98 -22.51 -12.06
N LEU A 8 9.78 -22.27 -13.11
CA LEU A 8 9.31 -21.56 -14.30
C LEU A 8 8.18 -22.31 -15.03
N GLU A 9 8.22 -23.64 -15.04
CA GLU A 9 7.13 -24.44 -15.61
C GLU A 9 5.83 -24.25 -14.82
N ILE A 10 5.88 -24.35 -13.49
CA ILE A 10 4.70 -24.17 -12.63
C ILE A 10 4.19 -22.73 -12.68
N PHE A 11 5.08 -21.74 -12.62
CA PHE A 11 4.74 -20.33 -12.67
C PHE A 11 3.99 -19.98 -13.96
N ARG A 12 4.48 -20.43 -15.14
CA ARG A 12 3.79 -20.22 -16.42
C ARG A 12 2.40 -20.85 -16.47
N LYS A 13 2.21 -22.02 -15.85
CA LYS A 13 0.87 -22.65 -15.74
C LYS A 13 -0.06 -21.80 -14.87
N ALA A 14 0.45 -21.27 -13.75
CA ALA A 14 -0.31 -20.39 -12.86
C ALA A 14 -0.66 -19.07 -13.56
N GLU A 15 0.30 -18.42 -14.23
CA GLU A 15 0.11 -17.20 -15.01
C GLU A 15 -0.94 -17.38 -16.11
N LYS A 16 -0.88 -18.48 -16.88
CA LYS A 16 -1.91 -18.76 -17.91
C LYS A 16 -3.32 -18.88 -17.33
N LYS A 17 -3.45 -19.39 -16.10
CA LYS A 17 -4.74 -19.63 -15.45
C LYS A 17 -5.26 -18.41 -14.67
N TYR A 18 -4.37 -17.67 -14.02
CA TYR A 18 -4.69 -16.65 -13.02
C TYR A 18 -4.13 -15.25 -13.34
N GLY A 19 -3.31 -15.10 -14.38
CA GLY A 19 -2.61 -13.85 -14.71
C GLY A 19 -3.49 -12.74 -15.29
N LYS A 20 -4.78 -13.00 -15.50
CA LYS A 20 -5.74 -11.94 -15.85
C LYS A 20 -6.06 -11.15 -14.59
N LYS A 21 -5.67 -9.87 -14.58
CA LYS A 21 -6.01 -8.93 -13.52
C LYS A 21 -7.49 -8.55 -13.65
N GLU A 22 -8.35 -9.19 -12.87
CA GLU A 22 -9.80 -8.91 -12.90
C GLU A 22 -10.20 -7.80 -11.91
N LYS A 23 -9.35 -7.50 -10.92
CA LYS A 23 -9.65 -6.53 -9.85
C LYS A 23 -8.45 -5.65 -9.55
N ARG A 24 -8.73 -4.36 -9.33
CA ARG A 24 -7.81 -3.35 -8.78
C ARG A 24 -7.47 -3.70 -7.33
N LEU A 25 -6.20 -3.64 -6.96
CA LEU A 25 -5.76 -3.74 -5.57
C LEU A 25 -5.80 -2.35 -4.90
N ALA A 26 -5.92 -2.32 -3.57
CA ALA A 26 -6.04 -1.05 -2.85
C ALA A 26 -4.86 -0.08 -3.05
N GLY A 27 -3.66 -0.57 -3.38
CA GLY A 27 -2.47 0.25 -3.62
C GLY A 27 -2.33 0.75 -5.05
N GLU A 28 -3.30 0.53 -5.94
CA GLU A 28 -3.13 0.77 -7.39
C GLU A 28 -4.05 1.88 -7.90
N GLU A 29 -3.70 2.45 -9.06
CA GLU A 29 -4.53 3.40 -9.82
C GLU A 29 -4.93 4.66 -9.03
N TRP A 30 -3.98 5.22 -8.28
CA TRP A 30 -4.15 6.52 -7.61
C TRP A 30 -3.46 7.65 -8.38
N GLU A 31 -3.95 8.88 -8.21
CA GLU A 31 -3.46 10.06 -8.94
C GLU A 31 -2.06 10.49 -8.48
N HIS A 32 -1.73 10.21 -7.22
CA HIS A 32 -0.47 10.61 -6.61
C HIS A 32 0.19 9.46 -5.84
N ASP A 33 1.51 9.35 -5.90
CA ASP A 33 2.28 8.29 -5.22
C ASP A 33 2.02 8.20 -3.71
N TRP A 34 1.79 9.35 -3.06
CA TRP A 34 1.46 9.36 -1.64
C TRP A 34 0.10 8.70 -1.35
N GLN A 35 -0.85 8.76 -2.28
CA GLN A 35 -2.13 8.08 -2.14
C GLN A 35 -1.94 6.56 -2.22
N THR A 36 -1.10 6.08 -3.15
CA THR A 36 -0.69 4.67 -3.23
C THR A 36 -0.09 4.17 -1.92
N LEU A 37 0.85 4.92 -1.34
CA LEU A 37 1.45 4.56 -0.04
C LEU A 37 0.39 4.53 1.07
N ILE A 38 -0.43 5.58 1.20
CA ILE A 38 -1.46 5.67 2.25
C ILE A 38 -2.50 4.55 2.12
N ALA A 39 -2.99 4.28 0.91
CA ALA A 39 -3.95 3.21 0.65
C ALA A 39 -3.35 1.82 0.94
N THR A 40 -2.05 1.64 0.70
CA THR A 40 -1.35 0.39 1.04
C THR A 40 -1.19 0.22 2.56
N ILE A 41 -0.94 1.28 3.31
CA ILE A 41 -0.99 1.23 4.80
C ILE A 41 -2.40 0.86 5.27
N MET A 42 -3.43 1.42 4.63
CA MET A 42 -4.83 1.14 4.95
C MET A 42 -5.24 -0.30 4.64
N SER A 43 -4.69 -0.93 3.61
CA SER A 43 -5.06 -2.29 3.17
C SER A 43 -4.54 -3.40 4.07
N ALA A 44 -3.57 -3.10 4.96
CA ALA A 44 -3.02 -4.08 5.89
C ALA A 44 -4.14 -4.77 6.71
N GLN A 45 -4.31 -6.09 6.52
CA GLN A 45 -5.36 -6.89 7.14
C GLN A 45 -6.80 -6.36 6.89
N SER A 46 -7.02 -5.82 5.70
CA SER A 46 -8.34 -5.39 5.21
C SER A 46 -8.52 -5.82 3.75
N ARG A 47 -9.76 -6.00 3.33
CA ARG A 47 -10.07 -6.39 1.95
C ARG A 47 -10.01 -5.16 1.04
N ASP A 48 -9.60 -5.35 -0.20
CA ASP A 48 -9.54 -4.26 -1.18
C ASP A 48 -10.93 -3.65 -1.41
N GLU A 49 -11.98 -4.49 -1.48
CA GLU A 49 -13.36 -4.03 -1.66
C GLU A 49 -13.88 -3.14 -0.52
N THR A 50 -13.25 -3.20 0.66
CA THR A 50 -13.53 -2.29 1.78
C THR A 50 -12.59 -1.10 1.79
N THR A 51 -11.32 -1.30 1.42
CA THR A 51 -10.27 -0.28 1.55
C THR A 51 -10.42 0.80 0.49
N ILE A 52 -10.68 0.44 -0.77
CA ILE A 52 -10.77 1.36 -1.91
C ILE A 52 -11.81 2.48 -1.66
N PRO A 53 -13.09 2.20 -1.36
CA PRO A 53 -14.09 3.27 -1.17
C PRO A 53 -13.77 4.18 0.03
N ILE A 54 -13.07 3.66 1.04
CA ILE A 54 -12.66 4.45 2.21
C ILE A 54 -11.46 5.35 1.86
N ALA A 55 -10.54 4.87 1.03
CA ALA A 55 -9.43 5.65 0.50
C ALA A 55 -9.94 6.76 -0.43
N GLU A 56 -10.89 6.47 -1.31
CA GLU A 56 -11.57 7.48 -2.15
C GLU A 56 -12.20 8.59 -1.29
N GLU A 57 -12.93 8.23 -0.23
CA GLU A 57 -13.49 9.20 0.70
C GLU A 57 -12.42 10.02 1.42
N LEU A 58 -11.33 9.37 1.85
CA LEU A 58 -10.21 10.04 2.49
C LEU A 58 -9.58 11.07 1.56
N PHE A 59 -9.26 10.71 0.31
CA PHE A 59 -8.59 11.58 -0.66
C PHE A 59 -9.51 12.66 -1.22
N ARG A 60 -10.82 12.41 -1.27
CA ARG A 60 -11.82 13.45 -1.58
C ARG A 60 -11.85 14.54 -0.50
N ARG A 61 -11.64 14.16 0.77
CA ARG A 61 -11.64 15.08 1.91
C ARG A 61 -10.29 15.76 2.13
N TYR A 62 -9.19 15.04 1.90
CA TYR A 62 -7.82 15.52 2.08
C TYR A 62 -7.08 15.36 0.75
N LYS A 63 -7.00 16.46 -0.01
CA LYS A 63 -6.47 16.48 -1.38
C LYS A 63 -4.94 16.56 -1.43
N THR A 64 -4.32 16.97 -0.33
CA THR A 64 -2.87 17.12 -0.23
C THR A 64 -2.32 16.44 1.02
N LEU A 65 -1.01 16.18 1.00
CA LEU A 65 -0.28 15.72 2.19
C LEU A 65 -0.42 16.69 3.36
N ASP A 66 -0.40 18.00 3.12
CA ASP A 66 -0.58 19.00 4.19
C ASP A 66 -1.96 18.89 4.85
N GLU A 67 -3.01 18.72 4.04
CA GLU A 67 -4.38 18.55 4.54
C GLU A 67 -4.50 17.28 5.39
N LEU A 68 -3.94 16.16 4.92
CA LEU A 68 -3.97 14.88 5.65
C LEU A 68 -3.08 14.91 6.90
N GLY A 69 -1.89 15.51 6.82
CA GLY A 69 -0.96 15.66 7.92
C GLY A 69 -1.51 16.54 9.04
N ASN A 70 -2.31 17.55 8.71
CA ASN A 70 -2.98 18.42 9.69
C ASN A 70 -4.38 17.94 10.10
N ALA A 71 -4.83 16.80 9.57
CA ALA A 71 -6.15 16.27 9.86
C ALA A 71 -6.33 15.96 11.36
N LYS A 72 -7.52 16.25 11.89
CA LYS A 72 -7.88 15.81 13.24
C LYS A 72 -8.04 14.29 13.24
N PHE A 73 -7.36 13.62 14.19
CA PHE A 73 -7.48 12.18 14.39
C PHE A 73 -8.95 11.70 14.45
N SER A 74 -9.82 12.45 15.13
CA SER A 74 -11.24 12.11 15.24
C SER A 74 -11.97 12.09 13.90
N ASP A 75 -11.56 12.90 12.94
CA ASP A 75 -12.21 13.00 11.64
C ASP A 75 -11.73 11.89 10.70
N VAL A 76 -10.43 11.59 10.70
CA VAL A 76 -9.90 10.40 9.99
C VAL A 76 -10.50 9.11 10.57
N LEU A 77 -10.61 9.01 11.90
CA LEU A 77 -11.20 7.83 12.54
C LEU A 77 -12.68 7.63 12.17
N LYS A 78 -13.44 8.72 11.94
CA LYS A 78 -14.84 8.61 11.46
C LYS A 78 -14.91 8.00 10.06
N ILE A 79 -13.98 8.35 9.17
CA ILE A 79 -13.89 7.78 7.82
C ILE A 79 -13.51 6.29 7.91
N PHE A 80 -12.61 5.94 8.83
CA PHE A 80 -12.06 4.58 8.95
C PHE A 80 -12.95 3.62 9.75
N ARG A 81 -14.20 3.99 10.08
CA ARG A 81 -15.06 3.22 11.00
C ARG A 81 -15.20 1.73 10.65
N SER A 82 -15.27 1.40 9.36
CA SER A 82 -15.41 0.04 8.84
C SER A 82 -14.09 -0.71 8.62
N LEU A 83 -12.94 -0.07 8.84
CA LEU A 83 -11.63 -0.73 8.73
C LEU A 83 -11.28 -1.49 10.02
N ASN A 84 -10.65 -2.65 9.85
CA ASN A 84 -9.96 -3.33 10.94
C ASN A 84 -8.78 -2.49 11.42
N TYR A 85 -8.53 -2.50 12.73
CA TYR A 85 -7.45 -1.72 13.37
C TYR A 85 -7.52 -0.21 13.07
N ASN A 86 -8.74 0.32 12.88
CA ASN A 86 -8.98 1.70 12.43
C ASN A 86 -8.25 2.78 13.22
N ARG A 87 -8.14 2.65 14.55
CA ARG A 87 -7.42 3.62 15.41
C ARG A 87 -5.94 3.67 15.07
N THR A 88 -5.30 2.51 14.91
CA THR A 88 -3.88 2.42 14.55
C THR A 88 -3.65 2.94 13.14
N LYS A 89 -4.51 2.53 12.18
CA LYS A 89 -4.42 3.01 10.80
C LYS A 89 -4.61 4.52 10.70
N ALA A 90 -5.60 5.09 11.37
CA ALA A 90 -5.85 6.53 11.37
C ALA A 90 -4.67 7.32 11.95
N LYS A 91 -4.01 6.81 13.00
CA LYS A 91 -2.76 7.41 13.51
C LYS A 91 -1.63 7.32 12.49
N ASN A 92 -1.43 6.14 11.90
CA ASN A 92 -0.34 5.91 10.95
C ASN A 92 -0.48 6.75 9.69
N VAL A 93 -1.67 6.87 9.09
CA VAL A 93 -1.82 7.67 7.86
C VAL A 93 -1.55 9.16 8.08
N ILE A 94 -1.96 9.71 9.23
CA ILE A 94 -1.64 11.11 9.60
C ILE A 94 -0.14 11.25 9.84
N ALA A 95 0.47 10.32 10.58
CA ALA A 95 1.90 10.35 10.88
C ALA A 95 2.76 10.14 9.63
N ALA A 96 2.35 9.25 8.72
CA ALA A 96 2.99 9.01 7.44
C ALA A 96 2.95 10.27 6.57
N ALA A 97 1.80 10.94 6.47
CA ALA A 97 1.70 12.20 5.74
C ALA A 97 2.67 13.25 6.28
N LYS A 98 2.74 13.42 7.60
CA LYS A 98 3.70 14.33 8.25
C LYS A 98 5.15 13.94 7.96
N TYR A 99 5.47 12.66 8.07
CA TYR A 99 6.83 12.15 7.84
C TYR A 99 7.28 12.43 6.39
N ILE A 100 6.41 12.18 5.40
CA ILE A 100 6.73 12.44 3.98
C ILE A 100 7.00 13.93 3.74
N ILE A 101 6.25 14.83 4.38
CA ILE A 101 6.48 16.27 4.28
C ILE A 101 7.84 16.63 4.87
N GLU A 102 8.09 16.20 6.11
CA GLU A 102 9.26 16.61 6.90
C GLU A 102 10.58 16.05 6.37
N TYR A 103 10.60 14.77 5.98
CA TYR A 103 11.82 14.07 5.64
C TYR A 103 12.01 13.88 4.14
N PHE A 104 10.93 13.74 3.36
CA PHE A 104 11.01 13.42 1.92
C PHE A 104 10.56 14.55 1.00
N ASN A 105 10.27 15.74 1.54
CA ASN A 105 9.90 16.93 0.77
C ASN A 105 8.80 16.64 -0.27
N TYR A 106 7.69 16.06 0.19
CA TYR A 106 6.50 15.71 -0.61
C TYR A 106 6.69 14.63 -1.67
N LYS A 107 7.83 13.93 -1.69
CA LYS A 107 8.09 12.84 -2.64
C LYS A 107 8.14 11.49 -1.94
N ILE A 108 7.77 10.44 -2.66
CA ILE A 108 7.98 9.06 -2.20
C ILE A 108 9.38 8.64 -2.61
N SER A 109 10.11 8.03 -1.67
CA SER A 109 11.48 7.54 -1.89
C SER A 109 11.46 6.21 -2.64
N ASP A 110 12.42 6.01 -3.54
CA ASP A 110 12.68 4.73 -4.22
C ASP A 110 13.52 3.75 -3.37
N ASP A 111 14.10 4.24 -2.28
CA ASP A 111 14.85 3.46 -1.30
C ASP A 111 13.93 2.76 -0.28
N ILE A 112 13.94 1.42 -0.30
CA ILE A 112 13.17 0.56 0.62
C ILE A 112 13.49 0.86 2.09
N ASP A 113 14.76 1.05 2.44
CA ASP A 113 15.16 1.20 3.84
C ASP A 113 14.63 2.53 4.39
N LYS A 114 14.62 3.59 3.55
CA LYS A 114 13.97 4.86 3.89
C LYS A 114 12.45 4.72 3.99
N LEU A 115 11.81 4.01 3.06
CA LEU A 115 10.35 3.81 3.11
C LEU A 115 9.89 3.12 4.39
N ILE A 116 10.67 2.16 4.92
CA ILE A 116 10.33 1.43 6.16
C ILE A 116 10.36 2.34 7.40
N GLU A 117 11.03 3.50 7.34
CA GLU A 117 10.99 4.48 8.43
C GLU A 117 9.63 5.18 8.56
N ILE A 118 8.82 5.18 7.49
CA ILE A 118 7.50 5.80 7.49
C ILE A 118 6.55 5.03 8.44
N PRO A 119 5.86 5.72 9.37
CA PRO A 119 4.92 5.07 10.27
C PRO A 119 3.85 4.23 9.55
N GLY A 120 3.81 2.93 9.86
CA GLY A 120 2.86 2.00 9.26
C GLY A 120 3.35 1.33 7.98
N VAL A 121 4.55 1.64 7.50
CA VAL A 121 5.20 0.97 6.38
C VAL A 121 6.09 -0.16 6.90
N GLY A 122 5.85 -1.38 6.43
CA GLY A 122 6.76 -2.50 6.58
C GLY A 122 7.39 -2.89 5.24
N ARG A 123 8.31 -3.86 5.24
CA ARG A 123 9.03 -4.27 4.03
C ARG A 123 8.13 -4.68 2.85
N LYS A 124 7.01 -5.36 3.12
CA LYS A 124 6.00 -5.68 2.10
C LYS A 124 5.43 -4.41 1.45
N THR A 125 5.03 -3.44 2.28
CA THR A 125 4.47 -2.16 1.82
C THR A 125 5.51 -1.38 1.02
N ALA A 126 6.75 -1.31 1.50
CA ALA A 126 7.84 -0.67 0.77
C ALA A 126 8.07 -1.31 -0.61
N ASN A 127 8.14 -2.64 -0.69
CA ASN A 127 8.27 -3.36 -1.97
C ASN A 127 7.11 -3.06 -2.93
N LEU A 128 5.87 -3.00 -2.44
CA LEU A 128 4.73 -2.67 -3.30
C LEU A 128 4.84 -1.23 -3.81
N VAL A 129 5.15 -0.28 -2.92
CA VAL A 129 5.24 1.14 -3.27
C VAL A 129 6.33 1.39 -4.31
N ILE A 130 7.51 0.77 -4.21
CA ILE A 130 8.56 0.95 -5.24
C ILE A 130 8.15 0.37 -6.60
N THR A 131 7.42 -0.75 -6.61
CA THR A 131 6.94 -1.35 -7.87
C THR A 131 5.88 -0.45 -8.51
N GLU A 132 4.91 0.03 -7.73
CA GLU A 132 3.78 0.79 -8.25
C GLU A 132 4.12 2.27 -8.54
N CYS A 133 4.98 2.91 -7.74
CA CYS A 133 5.31 4.34 -7.89
C CYS A 133 6.57 4.59 -8.72
N HIS A 134 7.49 3.62 -8.81
CA HIS A 134 8.80 3.83 -9.45
C HIS A 134 9.11 2.81 -10.55
N GLU A 135 8.20 1.86 -10.83
CA GLU A 135 8.40 0.78 -11.82
C GLU A 135 9.68 -0.03 -11.55
N ILE A 136 10.10 -0.11 -10.28
CA ILE A 136 11.28 -0.88 -9.87
C ILE A 136 10.84 -2.30 -9.52
N ASP A 137 11.55 -3.29 -10.07
CA ASP A 137 11.26 -4.71 -9.79
C ASP A 137 11.32 -5.03 -8.29
N GLY A 138 10.15 -5.33 -7.72
CA GLY A 138 9.97 -5.70 -6.32
C GLY A 138 9.08 -6.94 -6.17
N ILE A 139 9.46 -7.85 -5.27
CA ILE A 139 8.62 -9.01 -4.92
C ILE A 139 7.90 -8.73 -3.60
N THR A 140 6.59 -8.58 -3.69
CA THR A 140 5.69 -8.34 -2.55
C THR A 140 5.26 -9.67 -1.92
N VAL A 141 6.07 -10.20 -1.00
CA VAL A 141 5.76 -11.46 -0.29
C VAL A 141 4.78 -11.20 0.85
N ASP A 142 3.58 -11.75 0.72
CA ASP A 142 2.56 -11.74 1.77
C ASP A 142 2.24 -13.15 2.29
N THR A 143 1.20 -13.28 3.12
CA THR A 143 0.79 -14.58 3.66
C THR A 143 0.29 -15.55 2.58
N HIS A 144 -0.23 -15.07 1.45
CA HIS A 144 -0.62 -15.94 0.34
C HIS A 144 0.60 -16.45 -0.41
N VAL A 145 1.54 -15.57 -0.76
CA VAL A 145 2.79 -15.96 -1.42
C VAL A 145 3.59 -16.93 -0.54
N HIS A 146 3.67 -16.65 0.77
CA HIS A 146 4.40 -17.50 1.72
C HIS A 146 3.80 -18.90 1.90
N ARG A 147 2.52 -19.10 1.60
CA ARG A 147 1.84 -20.41 1.71
C ARG A 147 2.02 -21.30 0.48
N ILE A 148 2.62 -20.80 -0.60
CA ILE A 148 2.88 -21.59 -1.81
C ILE A 148 4.10 -22.50 -1.55
N SER A 149 3.90 -23.82 -1.62
CA SER A 149 4.92 -24.87 -1.40
C SER A 149 5.18 -25.70 -2.65
#